data_AF-M6FY50-F1
#
_entry.id   AF-M6FY50-F1
#
_cell.length_a   1.000
_cell.length_b   1.000
_cell.length_c   1.000
_cell.angle_alpha   90.00
_cell.angle_beta   90.00
_cell.angle_gamma   90.00
#
_symmetry.space_group_name_H-M   'P 1'
#
loop_
_entity.id
_entity.type
_entity.pdbx_description
1 polymer ?
#
loop_
_entity_poly.entity_id
_entity_poly.type
_entity_poly.pdbx_seq_one_letter_code
_entity_poly.pdbx_strand_id
1 'polypeptide(L)' 'MPIRTNELKYKPRVGVDVRPLSYGITGNSRYLAEVLRRLITNESPLEYYLYSNKPIHTVFYDILSNVNSRFL' A
#
# COMPACT_ATOMS: atom_id res chain seq x y z
N MET A 1 -9.30 28.46 11.59
CA MET A 1 -8.93 27.53 12.67
C MET A 1 -7.94 26.52 12.11
N PRO A 2 -6.68 26.49 12.55
CA PRO A 2 -5.80 25.39 12.19
C PRO A 2 -6.29 24.17 12.97
N ILE A 3 -6.61 23.09 12.26
CA ILE A 3 -6.92 21.81 12.89
C ILE A 3 -5.64 21.41 13.62
N ARG A 4 -5.67 21.46 14.96
CA ARG A 4 -4.61 20.92 15.78
C ARG A 4 -4.59 19.42 15.51
N THR A 5 -3.56 18.94 14.84
CA THR A 5 -3.23 17.51 14.75
C THR A 5 -2.78 17.01 16.12
N ASN A 6 -3.67 17.09 17.11
CA ASN A 6 -3.51 16.36 18.37
C ASN A 6 -3.84 14.89 18.06
N GLU A 7 -2.80 14.20 17.64
CA GLU A 7 -2.46 12.84 18.09
C GLU A 7 -3.64 11.86 18.10
N LEU A 8 -4.02 11.41 16.89
CA LEU A 8 -4.67 10.12 16.79
C LEU A 8 -3.80 9.10 17.54
N LYS A 9 -4.37 8.42 18.55
CA LYS A 9 -3.68 7.41 19.37
C LYS A 9 -2.95 6.35 18.54
N TYR A 10 -3.40 6.15 17.29
CA TYR A 10 -2.79 5.27 16.30
C TYR A 10 -2.78 5.95 14.95
N LYS A 11 -1.76 5.68 14.13
CA LYS A 11 -1.81 5.98 12.70
C LYS A 11 -3.02 5.24 12.08
N PRO A 12 -3.88 5.92 11.30
CA PRO A 12 -4.98 5.26 10.62
C PRO A 12 -4.45 4.15 9.70
N ARG A 13 -5.14 3.01 9.71
CA ARG A 13 -4.74 1.81 8.96
C ARG A 13 -5.61 1.63 7.73
N VAL A 14 -4.99 1.37 6.59
CA VAL A 14 -5.68 1.11 5.32
C VAL A 14 -5.35 -0.31 4.87
N GLY A 15 -6.39 -1.16 4.81
CA GLY A 15 -6.28 -2.46 4.16
C GLY A 15 -6.43 -2.33 2.65
N VAL A 16 -5.52 -2.90 1.89
CA VAL A 16 -5.55 -2.91 0.43
C VAL A 16 -5.52 -4.34 -0.08
N ASP A 17 -6.51 -4.69 -0.90
CA ASP A 17 -6.50 -5.92 -1.67
C ASP A 17 -5.51 -5.79 -2.84
N VAL A 18 -4.38 -6.50 -2.74
CA VAL A 18 -3.32 -6.50 -3.75
C VAL A 18 -3.31 -7.76 -4.61
N ARG A 19 -4.37 -8.58 -4.57
CA ARG A 19 -4.56 -9.71 -5.50
C ARG A 19 -4.37 -9.35 -6.98
N PRO A 20 -4.72 -8.14 -7.47
CA PRO A 20 -4.42 -7.76 -8.85
C PRO A 20 -2.93 -7.82 -9.20
N LEU A 21 -2.01 -7.66 -8.25
CA LEU A 21 -0.56 -7.72 -8.50
C LEU A 21 -0.06 -9.16 -8.77
N SER A 22 -0.88 -10.19 -8.54
CA SER A 22 -0.53 -11.57 -8.85
C SER A 22 -0.50 -11.88 -10.36
N TYR A 23 -1.12 -11.06 -11.20
CA TYR A 23 -1.31 -11.35 -12.63
C TYR A 23 -0.21 -10.78 -13.55
N GLY A 24 0.86 -10.20 -13.00
CA GLY A 24 1.93 -9.56 -13.80
C GLY A 24 1.52 -8.20 -14.39
N ILE A 25 2.13 -7.79 -15.51
CA ILE A 25 1.90 -6.45 -16.11
C ILE A 25 0.59 -6.42 -16.91
N THR A 26 -0.54 -6.40 -16.21
CA THR A 26 -1.88 -6.18 -16.80
C THR A 26 -2.35 -4.74 -16.57
N GLY A 27 -3.48 -4.33 -17.17
CA GLY A 27 -4.06 -2.99 -16.95
C GLY A 27 -4.36 -2.70 -15.47
N ASN A 28 -5.09 -3.59 -14.80
CA ASN A 28 -5.46 -3.44 -13.39
C ASN A 28 -4.24 -3.50 -12.46
N SER A 29 -3.31 -4.42 -12.72
CA SER A 29 -2.08 -4.56 -11.93
C SER A 29 -1.20 -3.31 -12.04
N ARG A 30 -1.03 -2.77 -13.25
CA ARG A 30 -0.27 -1.53 -13.47
C ARG A 30 -0.91 -0.34 -12.76
N TYR A 31 -2.23 -0.19 -12.88
CA TYR A 31 -2.93 0.93 -12.24
C TYR A 31 -2.83 0.86 -10.72
N LEU A 32 -3.09 -0.31 -10.13
CA LEU A 32 -2.94 -0.50 -8.69
C LEU A 32 -1.49 -0.25 -8.23
N ALA A 33 -0.51 -0.77 -8.96
CA ALA A 33 0.91 -0.56 -8.64
C ALA A 33 1.27 0.93 -8.62
N GLU A 34 0.81 1.70 -9.61
CA GLU A 34 1.05 3.14 -9.69
C GLU A 34 0.41 3.90 -8.52
N VAL A 35 -0.84 3.55 -8.17
CA VAL A 35 -1.53 4.14 -7.02
C VAL A 35 -0.78 3.84 -5.73
N LEU A 36 -0.38 2.58 -5.51
CA LEU A 36 0.33 2.18 -4.30
C LEU A 36 1.68 2.89 -4.15
N ARG A 37 2.45 3.04 -5.24
CA ARG A 37 3.74 3.77 -5.20
C ARG A 37 3.59 5.25 -4.84
N ARG A 38 2.46 5.87 -5.17
CA ARG A 38 2.17 7.27 -4.81
C ARG A 38 1.66 7.44 -3.39
N LEU A 39 0.96 6.43 -2.86
CA LEU A 39 0.33 6.49 -1.53
C LEU A 39 1.26 5.99 -0.42
N ILE A 40 2.03 4.95 -0.69
CA ILE A 40 2.95 4.33 0.26
C ILE A 40 4.31 5.01 0.17
N THR A 41 4.38 6.24 0.69
CA THR A 41 5.62 7.01 0.83
C THR A 41 6.07 7.03 2.30
N ASN A 42 7.33 7.42 2.57
CA ASN A 42 7.86 7.50 3.93
C ASN A 42 7.13 8.55 4.79
N GLU A 43 6.59 9.57 4.14
CA GLU A 43 5.87 10.69 4.74
C GLU A 43 4.37 10.41 4.91
N SER A 44 3.90 9.23 4.48
CA SER A 44 2.48 8.91 4.55
C SER A 44 1.98 8.89 6.00
N PRO A 45 0.87 9.59 6.30
CA PRO A 45 0.27 9.57 7.63
C PRO A 45 -0.45 8.24 7.94
N LEU A 46 -0.52 7.33 6.95
CA LEU A 46 -1.27 6.08 7.00
C LEU A 46 -0.32 4.88 7.11
N GLU A 47 -0.80 3.81 7.75
CA GLU A 47 -0.18 2.49 7.72
C GLU A 47 -0.95 1.59 6.74
N TYR A 48 -0.25 1.03 5.75
CA TYR A 48 -0.88 0.19 4.73
C TYR A 48 -0.69 -1.29 5.04
N TYR A 49 -1.77 -2.04 4.97
CA TYR A 49 -1.78 -3.49 5.08
C TYR A 49 -2.18 -4.09 3.74
N LEU A 50 -1.24 -4.76 3.09
CA LEU A 50 -1.41 -5.31 1.75
C LEU A 50 -1.79 -6.78 1.87
N TYR A 51 -2.97 -7.14 1.40
CA TYR A 51 -3.52 -8.50 1.50
C TYR A 51 -3.58 -9.17 0.15
N SER A 52 -3.18 -10.44 0.09
CA SER A 52 -3.45 -11.28 -1.07
C SER A 52 -3.55 -12.74 -0.69
N ASN A 53 -4.54 -13.43 -1.26
CA ASN A 53 -4.63 -14.89 -1.18
C ASN A 53 -3.88 -15.60 -2.33
N LYS A 54 -3.12 -14.84 -3.13
CA LYS A 54 -2.28 -15.34 -4.23
C LYS A 54 -0.86 -14.79 -4.11
N PRO A 55 0.16 -15.55 -4.53
CA PRO A 55 1.53 -15.03 -4.63
C PRO A 55 1.57 -13.76 -5.47
N ILE A 56 2.30 -12.75 -5.01
CA ILE A 56 2.50 -11.51 -5.77
C ILE A 56 3.53 -11.80 -6.87
N HIS A 57 3.29 -11.25 -8.06
CA HIS A 57 4.25 -11.38 -9.15
C HIS A 57 5.53 -10.63 -8.79
N THR A 58 6.69 -11.25 -9.04
CA THR A 58 8.02 -10.75 -8.65
C THR A 58 8.35 -9.33 -9.13
N VAL A 59 7.69 -8.86 -10.19
CA VAL A 59 7.85 -7.52 -10.77
C VAL A 59 7.33 -6.41 -9.86
N PHE A 60 6.50 -6.74 -8.86
CA PHE A 60 5.93 -5.80 -7.91
C PHE A 60 6.52 -5.92 -6.50
N TYR A 61 7.61 -6.67 -6.31
CA TYR A 61 8.24 -6.83 -5.00
C TYR A 61 8.82 -5.51 -4.45
N ASP A 62 9.10 -4.54 -5.31
CA ASP A 62 9.46 -3.17 -4.92
C ASP A 62 8.37 -2.48 -4.08
N ILE A 63 7.11 -2.84 -4.29
CA ILE A 63 5.98 -2.25 -3.56
C ILE A 63 5.88 -2.85 -2.14
N LEU A 64 6.35 -4.09 -1.96
CA LEU A 64 6.24 -4.83 -0.71
C LEU A 64 7.36 -4.47 0.29
N SER A 65 8.43 -3.84 -0.16
CA SER A 65 9.62 -3.54 0.65
C SER A 65 9.54 -2.20 1.40
N ASN A 66 8.43 -1.46 1.27
CA ASN A 66 8.29 -0.15 1.92
C ASN A 66 7.94 -0.26 3.41
N VAL A 67 8.62 0.54 4.24
CA VAL A 67 8.47 0.57 5.71
C VAL A 67 7.05 0.89 6.20
N ASN A 68 6.30 1.70 5.45
CA ASN A 68 4.92 2.07 5.78
C ASN A 68 3.89 1.07 5.23
N SER A 69 4.35 -0.06 4.66
CA SER A 69 3.52 -1.16 4.24
C SER A 69 3.84 -2.45 4.99
N ARG A 70 2.82 -3.25 5.25
CA ARG A 70 2.97 -4.61 5.77
C ARG A 70 2.20 -5.55 4.86
N PHE A 71 2.90 -6.48 4.23
CA PHE A 71 2.27 -7.55 3.46
C PHE A 71 1.83 -8.67 4.41
N LEU A 72 0.56 -9.06 4.33
CA LEU A 72 -0.10 -10.04 5.19
C LEU A 72 -0.72 -11.17 4.37
#